data_AF-A0A2R6HAJ7-F1
#
_entry.id   AF-A0A2R6HAJ7-F1
#
_cell.length_a   1.000
_cell.length_b   1.000
_cell.length_c   1.000
_cell.angle_alpha   90.00
_cell.angle_beta   90.00
_cell.angle_gamma   90.00
#
_symmetry.space_group_name_H-M   'P 1'
#
loop_
_entity.id
_entity.type
_entity.pdbx_description
1 polymer ?
#
loop_
_entity_poly.entity_id
_entity_poly.type
_entity_poly.pdbx_seq_one_letter_code
_entity_poly.pdbx_strand_id
1 'polypeptide(L)'
;MFQAVALLTALSYIVSYILFVDPVARISTALSGSVPFLDAFGSVVSALSIIVALIVVALALVPEWFSVLSESSGAKGIALRAVVLVVPALWMVNVFIGTPMVDKLITIPFDASGMIPFAGGVFLHVVFQHWFMSVAAIALALVPGAFATLTESSTPAGLQCAVVRCE
;
A
#
# COMPACT_ATOMS: atom_id res chain seq x y z
N MET A 1 17.16 -2.55 -4.27
CA MET A 1 16.18 -3.15 -5.20
C MET A 1 14.77 -3.20 -4.60
N PHE A 2 14.55 -3.88 -3.47
CA PHE A 2 13.23 -3.99 -2.82
C PHE A 2 12.52 -2.64 -2.63
N GLN A 3 13.20 -1.64 -2.08
CA GLN A 3 12.63 -0.29 -1.87
C GLN A 3 12.30 0.45 -3.16
N ALA A 4 13.17 0.38 -4.16
CA ALA A 4 12.92 1.01 -5.46
C ALA A 4 11.67 0.39 -6.11
N VAL A 5 11.52 -0.95 -6.02
CA VAL A 5 10.31 -1.64 -6.49
C VAL A 5 9.09 -1.24 -5.65
N ALA A 6 9.22 -1.09 -4.34
CA ALA A 6 8.12 -0.68 -3.45
C ALA A 6 7.66 0.74 -3.75
N LEU A 7 8.60 1.67 -3.94
CA LEU A 7 8.32 3.04 -4.30
C LEU A 7 7.68 3.14 -5.69
N LEU A 8 8.24 2.46 -6.70
CA LEU A 8 7.66 2.43 -8.05
C LEU A 8 6.24 1.86 -8.03
N THR A 9 6.03 0.79 -7.28
CA THR A 9 4.71 0.16 -7.12
C THR A 9 3.73 1.12 -6.45
N ALA A 10 4.12 1.75 -5.34
CA ALA A 10 3.27 2.69 -4.62
C ALA A 10 2.93 3.93 -5.45
N LEU A 11 3.92 4.50 -6.14
CA LEU A 11 3.71 5.63 -7.06
C LEU A 11 2.79 5.23 -8.22
N SER A 12 3.00 4.06 -8.82
CA SER A 12 2.12 3.55 -9.88
C SER A 12 0.68 3.40 -9.38
N TYR A 13 0.51 2.93 -8.14
CA TYR A 13 -0.80 2.78 -7.54
C TYR A 13 -1.46 4.13 -7.26
N ILE A 14 -0.73 5.11 -6.72
CA ILE A 14 -1.25 6.47 -6.49
C ILE A 14 -1.79 7.06 -7.79
N VAL A 15 -1.05 6.92 -8.90
CA VAL A 15 -1.50 7.38 -10.22
C VAL A 15 -2.78 6.65 -10.64
N SER A 16 -2.79 5.32 -10.60
CA SER A 16 -3.99 4.54 -10.94
C SER A 16 -5.19 4.89 -10.06
N TYR A 17 -4.97 5.10 -8.76
CA TYR A 17 -6.00 5.45 -7.80
C TYR A 17 -6.64 6.80 -8.14
N ILE A 18 -5.82 7.83 -8.36
CA ILE A 18 -6.31 9.17 -8.71
C ILE A 18 -7.10 9.15 -10.02
N LEU A 19 -6.68 8.33 -10.99
CA LEU A 19 -7.32 8.28 -12.31
C LEU A 19 -8.60 7.46 -12.35
N PHE A 20 -8.70 6.39 -11.56
CA PHE A 20 -9.73 5.36 -11.73
C PHE A 20 -10.59 5.10 -10.50
N VAL A 21 -10.32 5.78 -9.37
CA VAL A 21 -11.06 5.57 -8.11
C VAL A 21 -11.69 6.87 -7.62
N ASP A 22 -13.00 6.82 -7.38
CA ASP A 22 -13.72 7.84 -6.60
C ASP A 22 -13.91 7.34 -5.16
N PRO A 23 -13.10 7.81 -4.18
CA PRO A 23 -13.23 7.40 -2.78
C PRO A 23 -14.55 7.80 -2.14
N VAL A 24 -15.07 8.98 -2.50
CA VAL A 24 -16.27 9.55 -1.86
C VAL A 24 -17.49 8.75 -2.27
N ALA A 25 -17.62 8.45 -3.56
CA ALA A 25 -18.70 7.60 -4.07
C ALA A 25 -18.67 6.19 -3.45
N ARG A 26 -17.48 5.60 -3.27
CA ARG A 26 -17.33 4.27 -2.65
C ARG A 26 -17.75 4.25 -1.19
N ILE A 27 -17.29 5.21 -0.39
CA ILE A 27 -17.66 5.32 1.02
C ILE A 27 -19.14 5.62 1.16
N SER A 28 -19.68 6.55 0.37
CA SER A 28 -21.10 6.89 0.38
C SER A 28 -21.97 5.67 0.06
N THR A 29 -21.59 4.88 -0.93
CA THR A 29 -22.29 3.64 -1.31
C THR A 29 -22.21 2.58 -0.21
N ALA A 30 -21.05 2.43 0.44
CA ALA A 30 -20.91 1.47 1.54
C ALA A 30 -21.76 1.84 2.77
N LEU A 31 -21.92 3.14 3.03
CA LEU A 31 -22.66 3.66 4.19
C LEU A 31 -24.16 3.85 3.91
N SER A 32 -24.64 3.64 2.68
CA SER A 32 -26.06 3.80 2.34
C SER A 32 -26.96 2.71 2.95
N GLY A 33 -26.38 1.58 3.39
CA GLY A 33 -27.11 0.41 3.87
C GLY A 33 -27.83 -0.38 2.77
N SER A 34 -27.62 -0.04 1.49
CA SER A 34 -28.33 -0.64 0.35
C SER A 34 -27.55 -1.74 -0.38
N VAL A 35 -26.32 -2.04 0.05
CA VAL A 35 -25.45 -3.05 -0.57
C VAL A 35 -25.11 -4.16 0.42
N PRO A 36 -24.85 -5.40 -0.06
CA PRO A 36 -24.37 -6.49 0.80
C PRO A 36 -23.13 -6.11 1.59
N PHE A 37 -22.97 -6.70 2.78
CA PHE A 37 -21.86 -6.39 3.69
C PHE A 37 -20.47 -6.55 3.04
N LEU A 38 -20.26 -7.61 2.26
CA LEU A 38 -18.97 -7.85 1.61
C LEU A 38 -18.65 -6.78 0.56
N ASP A 39 -19.66 -6.29 -0.16
CA ASP A 39 -19.50 -5.22 -1.15
C ASP A 39 -19.24 -3.87 -0.46
N ALA A 40 -19.91 -3.61 0.66
CA ALA A 40 -19.65 -2.44 1.51
C ALA A 40 -18.21 -2.47 2.06
N PHE A 41 -17.78 -3.61 2.61
CA PHE A 41 -16.43 -3.83 3.10
C PHE A 41 -15.39 -3.56 2.00
N GLY A 42 -15.56 -4.19 0.83
CA GLY A 42 -14.62 -4.02 -0.26
C GLY A 42 -14.57 -2.60 -0.81
N SER A 43 -15.71 -1.89 -0.79
CA SER A 43 -15.80 -0.47 -1.16
C SER A 43 -15.04 0.43 -0.20
N VAL A 44 -15.20 0.23 1.12
CA VAL A 44 -14.47 1.00 2.15
C VAL A 44 -12.98 0.72 2.08
N VAL A 45 -12.58 -0.55 2.06
CA VAL A 45 -11.15 -0.90 2.00
C VAL A 45 -10.52 -0.40 0.71
N SER A 46 -11.21 -0.49 -0.42
CA SER A 46 -10.73 0.07 -1.69
C SER A 46 -10.64 1.59 -1.67
N ALA A 47 -11.43 2.31 -0.88
CA ALA A 47 -11.36 3.77 -0.76
C ALA A 47 -10.25 4.23 0.21
N LEU A 48 -9.99 3.43 1.25
CA LEU A 48 -8.90 3.69 2.20
C LEU A 48 -7.56 3.17 1.70
N SER A 49 -7.57 2.45 0.57
CA SER A 49 -6.44 1.74 0.03
C SER A 49 -5.23 2.68 -0.09
N ILE A 50 -5.38 3.85 -0.70
CA ILE A 50 -4.34 4.87 -0.93
C ILE A 50 -3.38 5.11 0.27
N ILE A 51 -3.87 4.94 1.50
CA ILE A 51 -3.08 4.99 2.74
C ILE A 51 -1.89 4.02 2.70
N VAL A 52 -2.04 2.80 2.20
CA VAL A 52 -0.92 1.82 2.10
C VAL A 52 0.16 2.32 1.15
N ALA A 53 -0.22 2.90 0.02
CA ALA A 53 0.75 3.47 -0.92
C ALA A 53 1.48 4.66 -0.29
N LEU A 54 0.77 5.53 0.43
CA LEU A 54 1.36 6.67 1.14
C LEU A 54 2.32 6.21 2.25
N ILE A 55 1.96 5.17 3.00
CA ILE A 55 2.84 4.54 4.00
C ILE A 55 4.12 4.05 3.33
N VAL A 56 4.02 3.33 2.21
CA VAL A 56 5.19 2.82 1.48
C VAL A 56 6.06 3.95 0.92
N VAL A 57 5.47 5.01 0.38
CA VAL A 57 6.20 6.20 -0.10
C VAL A 57 6.93 6.89 1.06
N ALA A 58 6.23 7.14 2.17
CA ALA A 58 6.81 7.81 3.32
C ALA A 58 7.96 6.98 3.92
N LEU A 59 7.82 5.66 4.00
CA LEU A 59 8.88 4.74 4.44
C LEU A 59 10.07 4.72 3.48
N ALA A 60 9.85 4.88 2.18
CA ALA A 60 10.92 4.87 1.18
C ALA A 60 11.69 6.19 1.12
N LEU A 61 11.03 7.34 1.35
CA LEU A 61 11.63 8.67 1.21
C LEU A 61 12.12 9.26 2.53
N VAL A 62 11.35 9.09 3.61
CA VAL A 62 11.64 9.71 4.90
C VAL A 62 11.48 8.68 6.04
N PRO A 63 12.32 7.61 6.04
CA PRO A 63 12.25 6.54 7.02
C PRO A 63 12.38 7.03 8.48
N GLU A 64 13.05 8.16 8.71
CA GLU A 64 13.18 8.78 10.03
C GLU A 64 11.84 9.21 10.67
N TRP A 65 10.81 9.53 9.87
CA TRP A 65 9.48 9.84 10.42
C TRP A 65 8.82 8.62 11.08
N PHE A 66 9.36 7.44 10.78
CA PHE A 66 8.96 6.18 11.37
C PHE A 66 9.95 5.68 12.44
N SER A 67 10.91 6.50 12.89
CA SER A 67 11.71 6.18 14.08
C SER A 67 10.83 5.94 15.32
N VAL A 68 9.65 6.56 15.38
CA VAL A 68 8.62 6.27 16.39
C VAL A 68 8.17 4.81 16.36
N LEU A 69 8.21 4.15 15.19
CA LEU A 69 7.98 2.71 15.05
C LEU A 69 9.11 1.89 15.67
N SER A 70 10.36 2.33 15.73
CA SER A 70 11.47 1.59 16.36
C SER A 70 11.62 1.94 17.84
N GLU A 71 11.38 3.18 18.23
CA GLU A 71 11.80 3.74 19.52
C GLU A 71 10.77 3.62 20.65
N SER A 72 9.48 3.38 20.38
CA SER A 72 8.46 3.58 21.42
C SER A 72 7.72 2.31 21.87
N SER A 73 7.97 1.95 23.14
CA SER A 73 7.06 1.17 23.99
C SER A 73 5.82 1.96 24.44
N GLY A 74 5.70 3.23 24.03
CA GLY A 74 4.56 4.10 24.31
C GLY A 74 3.37 3.87 23.37
N ALA A 75 2.18 4.27 23.82
CA ALA A 75 0.92 4.07 23.09
C ALA A 75 0.93 4.59 21.64
N LYS A 76 1.71 5.65 21.34
CA LYS A 76 1.83 6.22 19.99
C LYS A 76 2.52 5.28 18.99
N GLY A 77 3.61 4.64 19.36
CA GLY A 77 4.29 3.67 18.48
C GLY A 77 3.46 2.41 18.27
N ILE A 78 2.79 1.94 19.32
CA ILE A 78 1.86 0.81 19.22
C ILE A 78 0.71 1.15 18.27
N ALA A 79 0.10 2.34 18.40
CA ALA A 79 -0.97 2.77 17.51
C ALA A 79 -0.49 2.90 16.06
N LEU A 80 0.68 3.49 15.82
CA LEU A 80 1.22 3.63 14.46
C LEU A 80 1.57 2.28 13.84
N ARG A 81 2.21 1.36 14.59
CA ARG A 81 2.45 -0.03 14.16
C ARG A 81 1.13 -0.73 13.84
N ALA A 82 0.10 -0.55 14.66
CA ALA A 82 -1.21 -1.14 14.44
C ALA A 82 -1.84 -0.63 13.14
N VAL A 83 -1.77 0.68 12.83
CA VAL A 83 -2.26 1.23 11.56
C VAL A 83 -1.49 0.65 10.37
N VAL A 84 -0.16 0.63 10.45
CA VAL A 84 0.71 0.10 9.38
C VAL A 84 0.56 -1.42 9.21
N LEU A 85 0.03 -2.15 10.19
CA LEU A 85 -0.30 -3.57 10.06
C LEU A 85 -1.72 -3.82 9.57
N VAL A 86 -2.70 -3.19 10.22
CA VAL A 86 -4.12 -3.47 10.00
C VAL A 86 -4.54 -3.01 8.62
N VAL A 87 -4.14 -1.82 8.17
CA VAL A 87 -4.59 -1.28 6.88
C VAL A 87 -4.09 -2.12 5.70
N PRO A 88 -2.79 -2.48 5.60
CA PRO A 88 -2.32 -3.38 4.54
C PRO A 88 -2.87 -4.81 4.65
N ALA A 89 -3.12 -5.30 5.87
CA ALA A 89 -3.75 -6.61 6.06
C ALA A 89 -5.19 -6.63 5.55
N LEU A 90 -6.00 -5.61 5.90
CA LEU A 90 -7.36 -5.45 5.39
C LEU A 90 -7.36 -5.32 3.86
N TRP A 91 -6.40 -4.57 3.31
CA TRP A 91 -6.23 -4.50 1.87
C TRP A 91 -5.97 -5.88 1.26
N MET A 92 -5.04 -6.67 1.82
CA MET A 92 -4.79 -8.02 1.31
C MET A 92 -6.05 -8.89 1.40
N VAL A 93 -6.78 -8.85 2.51
CA VAL A 93 -8.05 -9.59 2.66
C VAL A 93 -9.05 -9.19 1.59
N ASN A 94 -9.14 -7.90 1.25
CA ASN A 94 -10.01 -7.40 0.20
C ASN A 94 -9.72 -8.02 -1.19
N VAL A 95 -8.48 -8.46 -1.46
CA VAL A 95 -8.14 -9.19 -2.69
C VAL A 95 -8.88 -10.52 -2.77
N PHE A 96 -9.00 -11.21 -1.64
CA PHE A 96 -9.52 -12.58 -1.58
C PHE A 96 -11.04 -12.64 -1.49
N ILE A 97 -11.67 -11.71 -0.74
CA ILE A 97 -13.09 -11.81 -0.42
C ILE A 97 -13.92 -10.56 -0.72
N GLY A 98 -13.28 -9.42 -1.02
CA GLY A 98 -13.98 -8.15 -1.28
C GLY A 98 -13.86 -7.65 -2.72
N THR A 99 -13.11 -8.35 -3.57
CA THR A 99 -12.93 -8.02 -4.99
C THR A 99 -12.76 -9.30 -5.82
N PRO A 100 -13.08 -9.28 -7.14
CA PRO A 100 -12.88 -10.43 -8.02
C PRO A 100 -11.42 -10.60 -8.45
N MET A 101 -10.45 -10.07 -7.69
CA MET A 101 -9.05 -9.98 -8.15
C MET A 101 -8.36 -11.34 -8.23
N VAL A 102 -8.65 -12.26 -7.31
CA VAL A 102 -8.13 -13.64 -7.37
C VAL A 102 -8.69 -14.36 -8.61
N ASP A 103 -9.99 -14.26 -8.84
CA ASP A 103 -10.62 -14.89 -10.00
C ASP A 103 -10.07 -14.33 -11.31
N LYS A 104 -9.89 -13.00 -11.39
CA LYS A 104 -9.26 -12.36 -12.55
C LYS A 104 -7.81 -12.82 -12.75
N LEU A 105 -7.04 -12.95 -11.68
CA LEU A 105 -5.66 -13.44 -11.76
C LEU A 105 -5.59 -14.86 -12.34
N ILE A 106 -6.56 -15.72 -12.03
CA ILE A 106 -6.60 -17.10 -12.53
C ILE A 106 -7.12 -17.15 -13.97
N THR A 107 -8.17 -16.39 -14.28
CA THR A 107 -8.92 -16.53 -15.53
C THR A 107 -8.44 -15.62 -16.66
N ILE A 108 -7.99 -14.41 -16.32
CA ILE A 108 -7.59 -13.37 -17.28
C ILE A 108 -6.33 -12.59 -16.81
N PRO A 109 -5.22 -13.26 -16.45
CA PRO A 109 -4.03 -12.61 -15.90
C PRO A 109 -3.40 -11.57 -16.83
N PHE A 110 -3.60 -11.73 -18.15
CA PHE A 110 -3.00 -10.89 -19.18
C PHE A 110 -3.89 -9.74 -19.64
N ASP A 111 -5.11 -9.62 -19.11
CA ASP A 111 -6.00 -8.52 -19.48
C ASP A 111 -5.63 -7.22 -18.76
N ALA A 112 -6.15 -6.11 -19.28
CA ALA A 112 -6.10 -4.83 -18.60
C ALA A 112 -6.94 -4.89 -17.30
N SER A 113 -6.39 -4.39 -16.18
CA SER A 113 -7.09 -4.44 -14.89
C SER A 113 -7.99 -3.23 -14.62
N GLY A 114 -8.04 -2.27 -15.55
CA GLY A 114 -8.61 -0.95 -15.35
C GLY A 114 -7.67 -0.01 -14.57
N MET A 115 -6.96 -0.53 -13.55
CA MET A 115 -5.92 0.20 -12.82
C MET A 115 -4.60 0.25 -13.59
N ILE A 116 -4.28 -0.84 -14.30
CA ILE A 116 -3.15 -0.95 -15.21
C ILE A 116 -3.74 -1.28 -16.58
N PRO A 117 -3.87 -0.27 -17.48
CA PRO A 117 -4.68 -0.38 -18.69
C PRO A 117 -3.90 -0.97 -19.88
N PHE A 118 -3.13 -2.04 -19.67
CA PHE A 118 -2.37 -2.73 -20.72
C PHE A 118 -2.24 -4.23 -20.45
N ALA A 119 -1.70 -4.98 -21.41
CA ALA A 119 -1.55 -6.43 -21.32
C ALA A 119 -0.67 -6.86 -20.14
N GLY A 120 -1.13 -7.83 -19.34
CA GLY A 120 -0.54 -8.19 -18.05
C GLY A 120 -1.02 -7.31 -16.89
N GLY A 121 -1.97 -6.40 -17.13
CA GLY A 121 -2.44 -5.43 -16.16
C GLY A 121 -3.10 -6.05 -14.93
N VAL A 122 -3.84 -7.15 -15.08
CA VAL A 122 -4.40 -7.92 -13.95
C VAL A 122 -3.29 -8.51 -13.09
N PHE A 123 -2.35 -9.23 -13.69
CA PHE A 123 -1.22 -9.80 -12.95
C PHE A 123 -0.42 -8.72 -12.23
N LEU A 124 -0.03 -7.66 -12.94
CA LEU A 124 0.77 -6.58 -12.35
C LEU A 124 0.03 -5.86 -11.22
N HIS A 125 -1.28 -5.64 -11.38
CA HIS A 125 -2.10 -5.00 -10.36
C HIS A 125 -2.18 -5.86 -9.10
N VAL A 126 -2.48 -7.15 -9.23
CA VAL A 126 -2.60 -8.03 -8.07
C VAL A 126 -1.25 -8.29 -7.42
N VAL A 127 -0.22 -8.64 -8.19
CA VAL A 127 1.07 -9.04 -7.62
C VAL A 127 1.85 -7.84 -7.08
N PHE A 128 1.97 -6.75 -7.84
CA PHE A 128 2.74 -5.60 -7.38
C PHE A 128 1.89 -4.71 -6.47
N GLN A 129 0.79 -4.18 -6.99
CA GLN A 129 0.05 -3.13 -6.27
C GLN A 129 -0.76 -3.66 -5.07
N HIS A 130 -1.27 -4.89 -5.09
CA HIS A 130 -1.93 -5.48 -3.92
C HIS A 130 -0.96 -6.26 -3.02
N TRP A 131 -0.23 -7.25 -3.53
CA TRP A 131 0.55 -8.15 -2.68
C TRP A 131 1.90 -7.57 -2.25
N PHE A 132 2.76 -7.22 -3.21
CA PHE A 132 4.10 -6.73 -2.90
C PHE A 132 4.06 -5.46 -2.04
N MET A 133 3.17 -4.53 -2.37
CA MET A 133 3.01 -3.29 -1.61
C MET A 133 2.54 -3.56 -0.16
N SER A 134 1.55 -4.43 0.04
CA SER A 134 1.10 -4.79 1.39
C SER A 134 2.17 -5.55 2.18
N VAL A 135 2.87 -6.49 1.56
CA VAL A 135 3.98 -7.22 2.19
C VAL A 135 5.11 -6.26 2.56
N ALA A 136 5.42 -5.27 1.73
CA ALA A 136 6.42 -4.27 2.04
C ALA A 136 6.02 -3.45 3.28
N ALA A 137 4.78 -2.96 3.34
CA ALA A 137 4.27 -2.22 4.50
C ALA A 137 4.27 -3.08 5.78
N ILE A 138 3.83 -4.34 5.70
CA ILE A 138 3.80 -5.28 6.83
C ILE A 138 5.21 -5.60 7.32
N ALA A 139 6.14 -5.93 6.41
CA ALA A 139 7.51 -6.25 6.74
C ALA A 139 8.19 -5.09 7.49
N LEU A 140 7.95 -3.86 7.03
CA LEU A 140 8.44 -2.63 7.66
C LEU A 140 7.84 -2.41 9.06
N ALA A 141 6.56 -2.72 9.27
CA ALA A 141 5.95 -2.63 10.60
C ALA A 141 6.45 -3.70 11.58
N LEU A 142 6.67 -4.94 11.12
CA LEU A 142 7.05 -6.05 11.98
C LEU A 142 8.53 -6.01 12.36
N VAL A 143 9.40 -5.64 11.41
CA VAL A 143 10.84 -5.70 11.60
C VAL A 143 11.50 -4.39 11.16
N PRO A 144 11.14 -3.24 11.77
CA PRO A 144 11.69 -1.95 11.38
C PRO A 144 13.23 -1.93 11.44
N GLY A 145 13.82 -2.66 12.39
CA GLY A 145 15.28 -2.80 12.53
C GLY A 145 15.98 -3.57 11.41
N ALA A 146 15.30 -4.45 10.66
CA ALA A 146 15.88 -5.06 9.45
C ALA A 146 16.02 -4.03 8.32
N PHE A 147 15.35 -2.89 8.46
CA PHE A 147 15.47 -1.72 7.62
C PHE A 147 16.29 -0.62 8.34
N ALA A 148 17.00 -0.90 9.43
CA ALA A 148 17.79 0.09 10.17
C ALA A 148 18.91 0.73 9.34
N THR A 149 19.47 -0.01 8.36
CA THR A 149 20.37 0.55 7.35
C THR A 149 19.71 1.64 6.48
N LEU A 150 18.40 1.83 6.60
CA LEU A 150 17.58 2.83 5.92
C LEU A 150 17.09 3.93 6.86
N THR A 151 16.90 3.65 8.16
CA THR A 151 16.46 4.63 9.18
C THR A 151 17.61 5.25 9.97
N GLU A 152 18.77 4.59 10.06
CA GLU A 152 19.94 5.02 10.87
C GLU A 152 21.18 5.35 10.02
N SER A 153 21.07 5.36 8.69
CA SER A 153 22.20 5.74 7.84
C SER A 153 22.48 7.23 7.95
N SER A 154 23.67 7.59 8.45
CA SER A 154 24.21 8.95 8.44
C SER A 154 24.51 9.49 7.03
N THR A 155 24.39 8.62 6.02
CA THR A 155 24.45 8.99 4.60
C THR A 155 23.07 8.71 4.00
N PRO A 156 22.37 9.69 3.43
CA PRO A 156 21.02 9.48 2.91
C PRO A 156 21.06 8.34 1.89
N ALA A 157 20.25 7.30 2.08
CA ALA A 157 20.19 6.16 1.18
C ALA A 157 19.98 6.69 -0.24
N GLY A 158 20.71 6.22 -1.26
CA GLY A 158 20.82 6.89 -2.58
C GLY A 158 19.51 7.27 -3.32
N LEU A 159 18.35 6.84 -2.84
CA LEU A 159 17.02 7.35 -3.22
C LEU A 159 16.69 8.74 -2.62
N GLN A 160 17.07 9.01 -1.38
CA GLN A 160 16.97 10.33 -0.76
C GLN A 160 17.76 11.36 -1.57
N CYS A 161 19.00 11.08 -1.97
CA CYS A 161 19.80 12.00 -2.78
C CYS A 161 19.35 12.14 -4.24
N ALA A 162 18.54 11.22 -4.74
CA ALA A 162 17.94 11.32 -6.06
C ALA A 162 16.67 12.20 -6.07
N VAL A 163 15.97 12.32 -4.93
CA VAL A 163 14.68 13.04 -4.81
C VAL A 163 14.83 14.37 -4.05
N VAL A 164 15.69 14.41 -3.05
CA VAL A 164 15.99 15.57 -2.21
C VAL A 164 17.49 15.78 -2.34
N ARG A 165 17.93 16.87 -2.96
CA ARG A 165 19.37 17.17 -3.11
C ARG A 165 20.06 17.02 -1.75
N CYS A 166 20.93 16.03 -1.64
CA CYS A 166 21.86 15.93 -0.53
C CYS A 166 23.03 16.86 -0.83
N GLU A 167 23.39 17.72 0.12
CA GLU A 167 24.67 18.43 0.12
C GLU A 167 25.80 17.50 0.56
#